data_AF-A0A7X3U6H6-F1
#
_entry.id   AF-A0A7X3U6H6-F1
#
_cell.length_a   1.000
_cell.length_b   1.000
_cell.length_c   1.000
_cell.angle_alpha   90.00
_cell.angle_beta   90.00
_cell.angle_gamma   90.00
#
_symmetry.space_group_name_H-M   'P 1'
#
loop_
_entity.id
_entity.type
_entity.pdbx_description
1 polymer ?
#
loop_
_entity_poly.entity_id
_entity_poly.type
_entity_poly.pdbx_seq_one_letter_code
_entity_poly.pdbx_strand_id
1 'polypeptide(L)'
;MNSIGTWLNTTCSRLRRCRKNRGRVANLQIVTTPTRDWLAERAHTCSERMLVGSPYVNDAIIELTDMVSNDVTRTLVTRTDLRDFAVGASSLDTLCTLVKDGVAVHSLSDLHAKIYVFDDSSALVTSANATFSGMQHNLECGLGTEDSGVIKELACSLMSGLGPGEPPQEMNLKELEGLYAPLEAIKVSMPKMPRSAARTSDEFAEVPTFSIEDREKLLRGFTGWKRLTLEGVLSMPDDDFELDDLYRVCEPTAVEQYPDNHNVQAKLRQQLQLLRNLGIVEFVAPGNYKRTLNL
;
A
#
# COMPACT_ATOMS: atom_id res chain seq x y z
N MET A 1 20.13 -46.18 -9.04
CA MET A 1 21.01 -45.02 -9.30
C MET A 1 20.56 -43.90 -8.38
N ASN A 2 21.44 -43.57 -7.44
CA ASN A 2 21.59 -42.38 -6.57
C ASN A 2 20.33 -41.80 -5.90
N SER A 3 20.01 -42.13 -4.64
CA SER A 3 20.68 -41.80 -3.36
C SER A 3 20.39 -40.38 -2.86
N ILE A 4 19.41 -40.33 -1.95
CA ILE A 4 19.03 -39.24 -1.06
C ILE A 4 20.23 -38.88 -0.16
N GLY A 5 20.64 -37.62 -0.20
CA GLY A 5 21.76 -37.08 0.57
C GLY A 5 21.36 -36.70 1.99
N THR A 6 21.81 -37.51 2.94
CA THR A 6 21.90 -37.25 4.38
C THR A 6 22.93 -36.15 4.66
N TRP A 7 22.49 -35.03 5.25
CA TRP A 7 23.41 -34.08 5.89
C TRP A 7 23.46 -34.35 7.39
N LEU A 8 24.50 -35.06 7.83
CA LEU A 8 24.92 -35.17 9.22
C LEU A 8 26.41 -34.82 9.32
N ASN A 9 26.67 -33.87 10.21
CA ASN A 9 27.87 -33.71 11.02
C ASN A 9 29.24 -33.56 10.35
N THR A 10 29.81 -32.36 10.51
CA THR A 10 31.24 -32.25 10.81
C THR A 10 31.44 -31.17 11.86
N THR A 11 31.82 -31.62 13.06
CA THR A 11 32.35 -30.82 14.16
C THR A 11 33.80 -30.46 13.86
N CYS A 12 34.19 -29.19 14.01
CA CYS A 12 35.54 -28.88 14.47
C CYS A 12 35.59 -27.53 15.19
N SER A 13 36.43 -27.53 16.21
CA SER A 13 36.34 -26.81 17.46
C SER A 13 37.15 -25.52 17.54
N ARG A 14 36.77 -24.69 18.54
CA ARG A 14 37.57 -23.68 19.26
C ARG A 14 37.80 -22.32 18.60
N LEU A 15 36.89 -21.40 18.90
CA LEU A 15 37.26 -20.05 19.35
C LEU A 15 36.62 -19.73 20.70
N ARG A 16 37.38 -18.96 21.48
CA ARG A 16 37.35 -18.87 22.94
C ARG A 16 36.11 -18.13 23.46
N ARG A 17 35.69 -18.52 24.67
CA ARG A 17 34.70 -17.86 25.53
C ARG A 17 34.79 -16.33 25.48
N CYS A 18 33.77 -15.70 24.91
CA CYS A 18 33.31 -14.38 25.36
C CYS A 18 31.91 -14.58 25.94
N ARG A 19 31.82 -14.55 27.27
CA ARG A 19 30.57 -14.73 28.02
C ARG A 19 29.90 -13.36 28.07
N LYS A 20 29.02 -13.04 27.11
CA LYS A 20 28.12 -11.87 27.20
C LYS A 20 26.73 -12.23 26.66
N ASN A 21 25.75 -12.04 27.54
CA ASN A 21 24.30 -12.10 27.37
C ASN A 21 23.72 -13.24 26.52
N ARG A 22 23.22 -14.27 27.22
CA ARG A 22 22.07 -15.03 26.73
C ARG A 22 20.88 -14.06 26.71
N GLY A 23 20.71 -13.33 25.61
CA GLY A 23 19.47 -12.60 25.35
C GLY A 23 18.32 -13.60 25.32
N ARG A 24 17.17 -13.22 25.90
CA ARG A 24 15.89 -13.91 25.70
C ARG A 24 15.78 -14.26 24.21
N VAL A 25 15.56 -15.53 23.89
CA VAL A 25 15.12 -15.87 22.54
C VAL A 25 13.80 -15.12 22.36
N ALA A 26 13.75 -14.18 21.41
CA ALA A 26 12.51 -13.53 21.01
C ALA A 26 11.47 -14.62 20.76
N ASN A 27 10.30 -14.53 21.40
CA ASN A 27 9.19 -15.44 21.11
C ASN A 27 8.76 -15.18 19.66
N LEU A 28 9.21 -16.02 18.74
CA LEU A 28 8.77 -16.06 17.36
C LEU A 28 7.76 -17.19 17.22
N GLN A 29 6.64 -16.90 16.55
CA GLN A 29 5.57 -17.85 16.30
C GLN A 29 5.25 -17.89 14.80
N ILE A 30 5.08 -19.09 14.25
CA ILE A 30 4.50 -19.24 12.91
C ILE A 30 2.99 -19.08 13.06
N VAL A 31 2.41 -18.15 12.30
CA VAL A 31 0.97 -17.91 12.22
C VAL A 31 0.50 -18.36 10.85
N THR A 32 -0.51 -19.22 10.79
CA THR A 32 -1.12 -19.71 9.56
C THR A 32 -2.61 -19.41 9.54
N THR A 33 -3.26 -19.62 8.41
CA THR A 33 -4.71 -19.46 8.25
C THR A 33 -5.51 -20.29 9.28
N PRO A 34 -6.59 -19.71 9.86
CA PRO A 34 -7.04 -18.33 9.69
C PRO A 34 -6.17 -17.32 10.47
N THR A 35 -5.59 -16.36 9.76
CA THR A 35 -4.79 -15.29 10.40
C THR A 35 -5.65 -14.45 11.35
N ARG A 36 -6.96 -14.36 11.08
CA ARG A 36 -7.96 -13.67 11.91
C ARG A 36 -7.93 -14.10 13.38
N ASP A 37 -7.72 -15.37 13.69
CA ASP A 37 -7.78 -15.86 15.08
C ASP A 37 -6.65 -15.25 15.92
N TRP A 38 -5.44 -15.21 15.36
CA TRP A 38 -4.29 -14.56 15.99
C TRP A 38 -4.51 -13.05 16.10
N LEU A 39 -5.03 -12.41 15.05
CA LEU A 39 -5.32 -10.97 15.07
C LEU A 39 -6.36 -10.61 16.13
N ALA A 40 -7.42 -11.39 16.24
CA ALA A 40 -8.46 -11.20 17.24
C ALA A 40 -7.90 -11.34 18.65
N GLU A 41 -7.11 -12.39 18.94
CA GLU A 41 -6.47 -12.57 20.25
C GLU A 41 -5.67 -11.34 20.67
N ARG A 42 -4.85 -10.79 19.76
CA ARG A 42 -4.03 -9.60 20.06
C ARG A 42 -4.85 -8.32 20.16
N ALA A 43 -5.85 -8.13 19.30
CA ALA A 43 -6.75 -6.98 19.31
C ALA A 43 -7.49 -6.84 20.66
N HIS A 44 -8.00 -7.93 21.23
CA HIS A 44 -8.70 -7.91 22.53
C HIS A 44 -7.80 -7.50 23.71
N THR A 45 -6.48 -7.65 23.58
CA THR A 45 -5.50 -7.28 24.61
C THR A 45 -4.80 -5.95 24.35
N CYS A 46 -5.08 -5.31 23.20
CA CYS A 46 -4.44 -4.07 22.78
C CYS A 46 -5.01 -2.89 23.57
N SER A 47 -4.12 -2.02 24.06
CA SER A 47 -4.50 -0.94 24.97
C SER A 47 -3.89 0.43 24.66
N GLU A 48 -2.89 0.51 23.78
CA GLU A 48 -2.20 1.76 23.46
C GLU A 48 -2.33 2.12 21.97
N ARG A 49 -1.94 1.21 21.07
CA ARG A 49 -2.00 1.44 19.62
C ARG A 49 -2.19 0.17 18.78
N MET A 50 -2.94 0.31 17.70
CA MET A 50 -3.02 -0.64 16.60
C MET A 50 -2.49 0.03 15.33
N LEU A 51 -1.49 -0.57 14.69
CA LEU A 51 -0.94 -0.11 13.41
C LEU A 51 -0.98 -1.26 12.41
N VAL A 52 -1.66 -1.04 11.29
CA VAL A 52 -1.79 -2.02 10.21
C VAL A 52 -1.20 -1.46 8.93
N GLY A 53 -0.34 -2.23 8.26
CA GLY A 53 0.09 -1.98 6.90
C GLY A 53 -0.45 -3.09 6.01
N SER A 54 -1.27 -2.77 5.01
CA SER A 54 -1.75 -3.76 4.03
C SER A 54 -2.11 -3.07 2.72
N PRO A 55 -1.69 -3.56 1.54
CA PRO A 55 -2.05 -2.94 0.27
C PRO A 55 -3.53 -3.06 -0.06
N TYR A 56 -4.15 -4.18 0.34
CA TYR A 56 -5.53 -4.49 0.04
C TYR A 56 -6.35 -4.53 1.31
N VAL A 57 -7.47 -3.83 1.30
CA VAL A 57 -8.33 -3.63 2.47
C VAL A 57 -9.81 -3.67 2.08
N ASN A 58 -10.61 -4.38 2.87
CA ASN A 58 -12.08 -4.33 2.83
C ASN A 58 -12.62 -4.38 4.26
N ASP A 59 -13.94 -4.49 4.44
CA ASP A 59 -14.58 -4.38 5.76
C ASP A 59 -14.07 -5.35 6.84
N ALA A 60 -13.26 -6.37 6.50
CA ALA A 60 -12.52 -7.16 7.48
C ALA A 60 -11.63 -6.31 8.40
N ILE A 61 -11.07 -5.20 7.91
CA ILE A 61 -10.29 -4.29 8.77
C ILE A 61 -11.18 -3.54 9.76
N ILE A 62 -12.42 -3.21 9.38
CA ILE A 62 -13.40 -2.57 10.28
C ILE A 62 -13.71 -3.54 11.42
N GLU A 63 -13.99 -4.82 11.10
CA GLU A 63 -14.21 -5.85 12.13
C GLU A 63 -13.03 -5.96 13.10
N LEU A 64 -11.80 -5.86 12.59
CA LEU A 64 -10.61 -5.91 13.45
C LEU A 64 -10.46 -4.65 14.31
N THR A 65 -10.71 -3.46 13.76
CA THR A 65 -10.65 -2.21 14.53
C THR A 65 -11.74 -2.11 15.59
N ASP A 66 -12.90 -2.75 15.38
CA ASP A 66 -14.01 -2.83 16.33
C ASP A 66 -13.73 -3.76 17.52
N MET A 67 -12.77 -4.69 17.38
CA MET A 67 -12.32 -5.55 18.48
C MET A 67 -11.41 -4.81 19.47
N VAL A 68 -10.93 -3.62 19.11
CA VAL A 68 -10.03 -2.80 19.92
C VAL A 68 -10.83 -1.68 20.59
N SER A 69 -10.48 -1.31 21.83
CA SER A 69 -11.12 -0.19 22.52
C SER A 69 -11.01 1.12 21.72
N ASN A 70 -12.05 1.96 21.77
CA ASN A 70 -12.07 3.27 21.09
C ASN A 70 -11.00 4.25 21.58
N ASP A 71 -10.45 4.04 22.80
CA ASP A 71 -9.37 4.85 23.35
C ASP A 71 -7.99 4.51 22.74
N VAL A 72 -7.89 3.41 22.00
CA VAL A 72 -6.64 2.98 21.35
C VAL A 72 -6.40 3.78 20.08
N THR A 73 -5.16 4.22 19.89
CA THR A 73 -4.76 4.89 18.64
C THR A 73 -4.76 3.88 17.50
N ARG A 74 -5.57 4.11 16.46
CA ARG A 74 -5.71 3.20 15.32
C ARG A 74 -5.17 3.86 14.05
N THR A 75 -4.23 3.19 13.40
CA THR A 75 -3.57 3.69 12.18
C THR A 75 -3.56 2.61 11.11
N LEU A 76 -3.98 2.96 9.89
CA LEU A 76 -3.92 2.11 8.71
C LEU A 76 -3.00 2.76 7.67
N VAL A 77 -2.00 2.02 7.21
CA VAL A 77 -1.17 2.35 6.04
C VAL A 77 -1.59 1.42 4.90
N THR A 78 -2.09 1.99 3.81
CA THR A 78 -2.65 1.24 2.68
C THR A 78 -2.38 1.93 1.34
N ARG A 79 -2.68 1.26 0.23
CA ARG A 79 -2.69 1.89 -1.10
C ARG A 79 -4.03 2.58 -1.31
N THR A 80 -3.99 3.76 -1.94
CA THR A 80 -5.20 4.48 -2.40
C THR A 80 -5.29 4.50 -3.93
N ASP A 81 -4.79 3.44 -4.55
CA ASP A 81 -4.74 3.26 -6.00
C ASP A 81 -6.16 3.08 -6.55
N LEU A 82 -6.58 3.95 -7.46
CA LEU A 82 -7.92 3.89 -8.07
C LEU A 82 -8.17 2.57 -8.79
N ARG A 83 -7.11 1.94 -9.31
CA ARG A 83 -7.19 0.65 -10.01
C ARG A 83 -7.53 -0.48 -9.06
N ASP A 84 -7.01 -0.45 -7.83
CA ASP A 84 -7.30 -1.46 -6.79
C ASP A 84 -8.78 -1.39 -6.38
N PHE A 85 -9.36 -0.18 -6.31
CA PHE A 85 -10.79 0.01 -6.07
C PHE A 85 -11.63 -0.44 -7.26
N ALA A 86 -11.21 -0.10 -8.49
CA ALA A 86 -11.95 -0.42 -9.71
C ALA A 86 -12.10 -1.94 -9.95
N VAL A 87 -11.10 -2.74 -9.54
CA VAL A 87 -11.16 -4.22 -9.61
C VAL A 87 -11.73 -4.87 -8.34
N GLY A 88 -12.07 -4.08 -7.31
CA GLY A 88 -12.59 -4.57 -6.04
C GLY A 88 -11.56 -5.27 -5.14
N ALA A 89 -10.26 -5.08 -5.39
CA ALA A 89 -9.20 -5.59 -4.50
C ALA A 89 -9.16 -4.82 -3.17
N SER A 90 -9.48 -3.53 -3.22
CA SER A 90 -9.68 -2.66 -2.06
C SER A 90 -11.05 -1.99 -2.11
N SER A 91 -11.54 -1.49 -0.97
CA SER A 91 -12.80 -0.77 -0.87
C SER A 91 -12.60 0.68 -0.42
N LEU A 92 -13.04 1.62 -1.26
CA LEU A 92 -13.02 3.06 -0.93
C LEU A 92 -14.00 3.37 0.22
N ASP A 93 -15.17 2.72 0.23
CA ASP A 93 -16.18 2.88 1.28
C ASP A 93 -15.64 2.48 2.65
N THR A 94 -14.84 1.40 2.70
CA THR A 94 -14.15 0.96 3.92
C THR A 94 -13.22 2.06 4.44
N LEU A 95 -12.42 2.68 3.57
CA LEU A 95 -11.52 3.77 3.97
C LEU A 95 -12.28 4.99 4.50
N CYS A 96 -13.36 5.39 3.81
CA CYS A 96 -14.22 6.48 4.25
C CYS A 96 -14.83 6.20 5.63
N THR A 97 -15.21 4.94 5.89
CA THR A 97 -15.78 4.50 7.18
C THR A 97 -14.73 4.56 8.28
N LEU A 98 -13.53 4.03 8.05
CA LEU A 98 -12.42 4.08 9.01
C LEU A 98 -12.07 5.50 9.44
N VAL A 99 -11.98 6.45 8.50
CA VAL A 99 -11.71 7.86 8.82
C VAL A 99 -12.83 8.47 9.66
N LYS A 100 -14.10 8.13 9.38
CA LYS A 100 -15.25 8.57 10.19
C LYS A 100 -15.20 8.02 11.62
N ASP A 101 -14.65 6.82 11.79
CA ASP A 101 -14.49 6.15 13.09
C ASP A 101 -13.20 6.55 13.83
N GLY A 102 -12.48 7.56 13.32
CA GLY A 102 -11.29 8.12 13.96
C GLY A 102 -10.00 7.33 13.73
N VAL A 103 -9.98 6.43 12.74
CA VAL A 103 -8.75 5.75 12.31
C VAL A 103 -7.93 6.68 11.42
N ALA A 104 -6.65 6.86 11.71
CA ALA A 104 -5.73 7.58 10.85
C ALA A 104 -5.37 6.72 9.63
N VAL A 105 -5.90 7.08 8.45
CA VAL A 105 -5.63 6.37 7.19
C VAL A 105 -4.52 7.10 6.43
N HIS A 106 -3.45 6.38 6.12
CA HIS A 106 -2.32 6.87 5.35
C HIS A 106 -2.16 6.11 4.02
N SER A 107 -1.98 6.87 2.95
CA SER A 107 -1.65 6.37 1.62
C SER A 107 -0.16 6.15 1.47
N LEU A 108 0.24 4.96 1.02
CA LEU A 108 1.61 4.62 0.61
C LEU A 108 1.56 3.87 -0.72
N SER A 109 2.10 4.48 -1.79
CA SER A 109 2.23 3.80 -3.09
C SER A 109 3.17 2.60 -2.98
N ASP A 110 2.95 1.60 -3.83
CA ASP A 110 3.82 0.43 -3.96
C ASP A 110 3.97 -0.42 -2.68
N LEU A 111 3.16 -0.15 -1.66
CA LEU A 111 3.07 -1.00 -0.48
C LEU A 111 2.70 -2.41 -0.93
N HIS A 112 3.42 -3.41 -0.42
CA HIS A 112 3.09 -4.81 -0.62
C HIS A 112 3.20 -5.63 0.68
N ALA A 113 3.85 -5.09 1.70
CA ALA A 113 3.95 -5.72 3.01
C ALA A 113 2.57 -5.82 3.68
N LYS A 114 2.36 -6.90 4.43
CA LYS A 114 1.22 -7.04 5.34
C LYS A 114 1.75 -7.17 6.76
N ILE A 115 1.50 -6.13 7.55
CA ILE A 115 2.08 -5.92 8.86
C ILE A 115 0.94 -5.57 9.81
N TYR A 116 0.87 -6.22 10.95
CA TYR A 116 -0.07 -5.91 12.02
C TYR A 116 0.72 -5.72 13.30
N VAL A 117 0.54 -4.59 13.97
CA VAL A 117 1.22 -4.25 15.22
C VAL A 117 0.17 -3.88 16.25
N PHE A 118 0.25 -4.52 17.42
CA PHE A 118 -0.55 -4.20 18.59
C PHE A 118 0.40 -3.83 19.74
N ASP A 119 0.32 -2.57 20.16
CA ASP A 119 1.17 -1.93 21.16
C ASP A 119 2.68 -2.09 20.84
N ASP A 120 3.50 -2.19 21.90
CA ASP A 120 4.88 -2.70 21.84
C ASP A 120 4.95 -4.20 22.22
N SER A 121 3.80 -4.90 22.21
CA SER A 121 3.64 -6.24 22.79
C SER A 121 3.60 -7.36 21.75
N SER A 122 3.03 -7.11 20.57
CA SER A 122 2.97 -8.10 19.50
C SER A 122 2.98 -7.47 18.11
N ALA A 123 3.63 -8.15 17.16
CA ALA A 123 3.51 -7.84 15.74
C ALA A 123 3.50 -9.10 14.89
N LEU A 124 2.88 -9.01 13.71
CA LEU A 124 2.80 -10.06 12.70
C LEU A 124 3.19 -9.50 11.34
N VAL A 125 4.19 -10.11 10.71
CA VAL A 125 4.48 -9.93 9.28
C VAL A 125 4.00 -11.19 8.56
N THR A 126 3.10 -11.04 7.59
CA THR A 126 2.38 -12.16 6.98
C THR A 126 2.15 -11.94 5.49
N SER A 127 1.74 -13.00 4.78
CA SER A 127 1.20 -12.92 3.42
C SER A 127 -0.27 -12.47 3.40
N ALA A 128 -0.99 -12.54 4.53
CA ALA A 128 -2.41 -12.21 4.66
C ALA A 128 -2.70 -10.70 4.58
N ASN A 129 -3.40 -10.27 3.52
CA ASN A 129 -3.97 -8.92 3.43
C ASN A 129 -5.08 -8.71 4.46
N ALA A 130 -5.35 -7.43 4.76
CA ALA A 130 -6.45 -7.01 5.61
C ALA A 130 -7.81 -7.07 4.88
N THR A 131 -8.10 -8.22 4.28
CA THR A 131 -9.35 -8.54 3.59
C THR A 131 -9.94 -9.81 4.18
N PHE A 132 -11.26 -10.05 4.02
CA PHE A 132 -11.89 -11.30 4.45
C PHE A 132 -11.16 -12.54 3.92
N SER A 133 -10.86 -12.56 2.62
CA SER A 133 -10.13 -13.65 1.97
C SER A 133 -8.74 -13.84 2.56
N GLY A 134 -7.95 -12.76 2.76
CA GLY A 134 -6.62 -12.85 3.36
C GLY A 134 -6.64 -13.28 4.83
N MET A 135 -7.53 -12.72 5.65
CA MET A 135 -7.56 -13.03 7.07
C MET A 135 -8.17 -14.41 7.38
N GLN A 136 -9.10 -14.92 6.56
CA GLN A 136 -9.90 -16.11 6.91
C GLN A 136 -9.73 -17.31 5.98
N HIS A 137 -9.50 -17.11 4.68
CA HIS A 137 -9.73 -18.18 3.70
C HIS A 137 -8.48 -18.62 2.93
N ASN A 138 -7.65 -17.67 2.49
CA ASN A 138 -6.45 -17.97 1.73
C ASN A 138 -5.48 -18.79 2.58
N LEU A 139 -4.65 -19.61 1.94
CA LEU A 139 -3.54 -20.27 2.64
C LEU A 139 -2.42 -19.26 2.84
N GLU A 140 -2.31 -18.74 4.05
CA GLU A 140 -1.40 -17.67 4.44
C GLU A 140 -0.42 -18.19 5.49
N CYS A 141 0.75 -17.56 5.53
CA CYS A 141 1.78 -17.83 6.52
C CYS A 141 2.45 -16.53 6.92
N GLY A 142 2.78 -16.40 8.21
CA GLY A 142 3.45 -15.25 8.76
C GLY A 142 4.29 -15.59 9.98
N LEU A 143 5.08 -14.60 10.40
CA LEU A 143 5.89 -14.64 11.61
C LEU A 143 5.36 -13.60 12.59
N GLY A 144 4.83 -14.10 13.70
CA GLY A 144 4.50 -13.31 14.88
C GLY A 144 5.71 -13.13 15.78
N THR A 145 5.85 -11.96 16.40
CA THR A 145 6.91 -11.65 17.38
C THR A 145 6.35 -10.90 18.58
N GLU A 146 6.95 -11.12 19.75
CA GLU A 146 6.70 -10.38 21.00
C GLU A 146 7.94 -9.61 21.46
N ASP A 147 8.94 -9.44 20.58
CA ASP A 147 10.14 -8.66 20.89
C ASP A 147 9.86 -7.16 20.70
N SER A 148 9.75 -6.44 21.81
CA SER A 148 9.42 -5.01 21.80
C SER A 148 10.42 -4.13 21.05
N GLY A 149 11.69 -4.56 20.93
CA GLY A 149 12.69 -3.86 20.11
C GLY A 149 12.37 -4.00 18.62
N VAL A 150 12.11 -5.22 18.16
CA VAL A 150 11.73 -5.52 16.77
C VAL A 150 10.38 -4.88 16.42
N ILE A 151 9.41 -4.90 17.33
CA ILE A 151 8.08 -4.32 17.11
C ILE A 151 8.18 -2.81 16.89
N LYS A 152 8.98 -2.10 17.70
CA LYS A 152 9.23 -0.66 17.54
C LYS A 152 9.91 -0.35 16.21
N GLU A 153 10.95 -1.10 15.88
CA GLU A 153 11.67 -0.93 14.62
C GLU A 153 10.74 -1.15 13.41
N LEU A 154 9.89 -2.18 13.46
CA LEU A 154 8.91 -2.48 12.43
C LEU A 154 7.86 -1.37 12.29
N ALA A 155 7.32 -0.88 13.40
CA ALA A 155 6.35 0.23 13.39
C ALA A 155 6.97 1.53 12.84
N CYS A 156 8.19 1.88 13.27
CA CYS A 156 8.93 3.02 12.73
C CYS A 156 9.20 2.85 11.23
N SER A 157 9.62 1.66 10.80
CA SER A 157 9.91 1.36 9.40
C SER A 157 8.67 1.48 8.52
N LEU A 158 7.50 1.01 9.00
CA LEU A 158 6.24 1.16 8.26
C LEU A 158 5.84 2.65 8.12
N MET A 159 5.92 3.41 9.20
CA MET A 159 5.61 4.84 9.20
C MET A 159 6.65 5.71 8.46
N SER A 160 7.82 5.15 8.15
CA SER A 160 8.82 5.78 7.28
C SER A 160 8.77 5.27 5.83
N GLY A 161 7.78 4.46 5.46
CA GLY A 161 7.58 3.99 4.07
C GLY A 161 8.37 2.73 3.68
N LEU A 162 8.93 1.99 4.65
CA LEU A 162 9.66 0.72 4.46
C LEU A 162 10.91 0.80 3.55
N GLY A 163 11.43 2.00 3.29
CA GLY A 163 12.56 2.19 2.39
C GLY A 163 12.95 3.67 2.25
N PRO A 164 13.76 4.01 1.22
CA PRO A 164 14.24 5.37 0.98
C PRO A 164 13.18 6.29 0.32
N GLY A 165 11.96 5.80 0.12
CA GLY A 165 10.87 6.55 -0.48
C GLY A 165 10.28 7.61 0.46
N GLU A 166 9.25 8.31 -0.04
CA GLU A 166 8.47 9.24 0.77
C GLU A 166 7.66 8.47 1.83
N PRO A 167 7.49 9.04 3.04
CA PRO A 167 6.65 8.43 4.07
C PRO A 167 5.17 8.40 3.66
N PRO A 168 4.36 7.53 4.31
CA PRO A 168 2.92 7.49 4.10
C PRO A 168 2.26 8.86 4.33
N GLN A 169 1.34 9.25 3.46
CA GLN A 169 0.63 10.52 3.55
C GLN A 169 -0.77 10.31 4.11
N GLU A 170 -1.11 11.02 5.18
CA GLU A 170 -2.44 10.96 5.79
C GLU A 170 -3.52 11.46 4.82
N MET A 171 -4.64 10.74 4.76
CA MET A 171 -5.79 11.03 3.91
C MET A 171 -6.95 11.47 4.80
N ASN A 172 -7.49 12.67 4.55
CA ASN A 172 -8.72 13.08 5.23
C ASN A 172 -9.98 12.62 4.48
N LEU A 173 -11.13 12.69 5.14
CA LEU A 173 -12.40 12.22 4.59
C LEU A 173 -12.76 12.90 3.27
N LYS A 174 -12.55 14.22 3.16
CA LYS A 174 -12.85 14.98 1.93
C LYS A 174 -11.98 14.52 0.76
N GLU A 175 -10.73 14.15 1.01
CA GLU A 175 -9.84 13.62 -0.01
C GLU A 175 -10.29 12.25 -0.51
N LEU A 176 -10.69 11.35 0.41
CA LEU A 176 -11.21 10.03 0.05
C LEU A 176 -12.55 10.13 -0.69
N GLU A 177 -13.50 10.93 -0.20
CA GLU A 177 -14.78 11.17 -0.87
C GLU A 177 -14.60 11.84 -2.24
N GLY A 178 -13.52 12.61 -2.42
CA GLY A 178 -13.13 13.16 -3.73
C GLY A 178 -12.76 12.09 -4.77
N LEU A 179 -12.48 10.85 -4.36
CA LEU A 179 -12.08 9.76 -5.26
C LEU A 179 -13.25 9.03 -5.93
N TYR A 180 -14.51 9.22 -5.48
CA TYR A 180 -15.66 8.56 -6.12
C TYR A 180 -15.83 8.97 -7.60
N ALA A 181 -15.76 10.26 -7.91
CA ALA A 181 -15.89 10.71 -9.30
C ALA A 181 -14.76 10.19 -10.23
N PRO A 182 -13.47 10.25 -9.84
CA PRO A 182 -12.37 9.59 -10.54
C PRO A 182 -12.58 8.09 -10.72
N LEU A 183 -13.00 7.39 -9.67
CA LEU A 183 -13.24 5.95 -9.71
C LEU A 183 -14.34 5.59 -10.73
N GLU A 184 -15.45 6.30 -10.70
CA GLU A 184 -16.56 6.10 -11.66
C GLU A 184 -16.22 6.51 -13.10
N ALA A 185 -15.10 7.21 -13.32
CA ALA A 185 -14.63 7.59 -14.65
C ALA A 185 -13.69 6.53 -15.27
N ILE A 186 -13.26 5.54 -14.48
CA ILE A 186 -12.35 4.48 -14.91
C ILE A 186 -13.15 3.25 -15.34
N LYS A 187 -12.86 2.77 -16.55
CA LYS A 187 -13.33 1.48 -17.05
C LYS A 187 -12.25 0.44 -16.92
N VAL A 188 -12.63 -0.71 -16.39
CA VAL A 188 -11.79 -1.90 -16.33
C VAL A 188 -12.09 -2.79 -17.52
N SER A 189 -11.06 -3.16 -18.27
CA SER A 189 -11.14 -4.17 -19.33
C SER A 189 -10.26 -5.36 -18.98
N MET A 190 -10.87 -6.54 -18.88
CA MET A 190 -10.14 -7.79 -18.68
C MET A 190 -9.64 -8.34 -20.03
N PRO A 191 -8.39 -8.83 -20.12
CA PRO A 191 -7.91 -9.49 -21.32
C PRO A 191 -8.77 -10.72 -21.65
N LYS A 192 -9.05 -10.95 -22.93
CA LYS A 192 -9.83 -12.13 -23.37
C LYS A 192 -8.99 -13.39 -23.18
N MET A 193 -9.51 -14.37 -22.44
CA MET A 193 -8.83 -15.67 -22.27
C MET A 193 -8.66 -16.41 -23.61
N PRO A 194 -7.44 -16.84 -23.98
CA PRO A 194 -7.24 -17.90 -24.94
C PRO A 194 -7.73 -19.22 -24.32
N ARG A 195 -8.69 -19.89 -24.97
CA ARG A 195 -9.36 -21.09 -24.42
C ARG A 195 -8.47 -22.33 -24.25
N SER A 196 -7.20 -22.32 -24.66
CA SER A 196 -6.32 -23.49 -24.52
C SER A 196 -4.85 -23.15 -24.75
N ALA A 197 -4.05 -23.08 -23.70
CA ALA A 197 -2.64 -23.42 -23.76
C ALA A 197 -2.16 -23.77 -22.34
N ALA A 198 -1.41 -24.87 -22.24
CA ALA A 198 -0.83 -25.35 -21.00
C ALA A 198 0.02 -24.23 -20.36
N ARG A 199 -0.36 -23.82 -19.15
CA ARG A 199 0.32 -22.75 -18.40
C ARG A 199 1.60 -23.32 -17.78
N THR A 200 2.74 -22.71 -18.09
CA THR A 200 3.91 -22.75 -17.19
C THR A 200 3.72 -21.69 -16.11
N SER A 201 4.01 -22.03 -14.86
CA SER A 201 3.72 -21.24 -13.65
C SER A 201 4.38 -19.85 -13.58
N ASP A 202 5.26 -19.52 -14.52
CA ASP A 202 6.03 -18.26 -14.56
C ASP A 202 5.45 -17.21 -15.53
N GLU A 203 4.33 -17.51 -16.22
CA GLU A 203 3.67 -16.55 -17.12
C GLU A 203 2.67 -15.68 -16.34
N PHE A 204 3.12 -14.47 -16.01
CA PHE A 204 2.41 -13.26 -15.58
C PHE A 204 0.91 -13.39 -15.25
N ALA A 205 0.56 -12.99 -14.03
CA ALA A 205 -0.83 -12.66 -13.68
C ALA A 205 -1.41 -11.75 -14.77
N GLU A 206 -2.52 -12.16 -15.37
CA GLU A 206 -3.23 -11.39 -16.41
C GLU A 206 -3.53 -9.98 -15.86
N VAL A 207 -2.87 -8.95 -16.40
CA VAL A 207 -2.99 -7.58 -15.89
C VAL A 207 -4.20 -6.90 -16.53
N PRO A 208 -5.20 -6.44 -15.75
CA PRO A 208 -6.31 -5.66 -16.28
C PRO A 208 -5.81 -4.37 -16.92
N THR A 209 -6.48 -3.94 -17.99
CA THR A 209 -6.25 -2.64 -18.61
C THR A 209 -7.27 -1.64 -18.09
N PHE A 210 -6.83 -0.42 -17.80
CA PHE A 210 -7.65 0.66 -17.28
C PHE A 210 -7.73 1.78 -18.31
N SER A 211 -8.94 2.23 -18.63
CA SER A 211 -9.16 3.33 -19.58
C SER A 211 -10.08 4.39 -19.00
N ILE A 212 -9.93 5.62 -19.44
CA ILE A 212 -10.75 6.76 -19.00
C ILE A 212 -12.02 6.80 -19.88
N GLU A 213 -13.19 6.54 -19.31
CA GLU A 213 -14.47 6.66 -20.02
C GLU A 213 -14.99 8.10 -20.07
N ASP A 214 -14.76 8.86 -19.00
CA ASP A 214 -15.21 10.24 -18.88
C ASP A 214 -14.10 11.12 -18.30
N ARG A 215 -13.35 11.76 -19.20
CA ARG A 215 -12.24 12.66 -18.85
C ARG A 215 -12.69 13.80 -17.93
N GLU A 216 -13.83 14.41 -18.19
CA GLU A 216 -14.30 15.55 -17.38
C GLU A 216 -14.77 15.10 -15.99
N LYS A 217 -15.35 13.90 -15.87
CA LYS A 217 -15.67 13.30 -14.57
C LYS A 217 -14.42 12.97 -13.77
N LEU A 218 -13.38 12.41 -14.42
CA LEU A 218 -12.08 12.20 -13.80
C LEU A 218 -11.49 13.50 -13.26
N LEU A 219 -11.46 14.55 -14.10
CA LEU A 219 -10.91 15.86 -13.73
C LEU A 219 -11.70 16.57 -12.63
N ARG A 220 -13.04 16.39 -12.55
CA ARG A 220 -13.89 17.02 -11.52
C ARG A 220 -13.67 16.46 -10.11
N GLY A 221 -13.10 15.27 -9.98
CA GLY A 221 -12.69 14.72 -8.68
C GLY A 221 -11.54 15.49 -8.02
N PHE A 222 -10.83 16.32 -8.79
CA PHE A 222 -9.66 17.04 -8.33
C PHE A 222 -9.83 18.54 -8.52
N THR A 223 -9.13 19.32 -7.69
CA THR A 223 -9.14 20.79 -7.74
C THR A 223 -7.72 21.33 -7.56
N GLY A 224 -7.56 22.62 -7.83
CA GLY A 224 -6.30 23.33 -7.62
C GLY A 224 -5.13 22.74 -8.41
N TRP A 225 -3.96 22.73 -7.79
CA TRP A 225 -2.73 22.17 -8.37
C TRP A 225 -2.85 20.71 -8.83
N LYS A 226 -3.61 19.88 -8.11
CA LYS A 226 -3.79 18.46 -8.44
C LYS A 226 -4.51 18.30 -9.77
N ARG A 227 -5.58 19.07 -9.98
CA ARG A 227 -6.31 19.11 -11.26
C ARG A 227 -5.43 19.62 -12.40
N LEU A 228 -4.73 20.73 -12.21
CA LEU A 228 -3.84 21.31 -13.22
C LEU A 228 -2.76 20.30 -13.64
N THR A 229 -2.17 19.60 -12.66
CA THR A 229 -1.14 18.58 -12.92
C THR A 229 -1.73 17.41 -13.70
N LEU A 230 -2.93 16.95 -13.33
CA LEU A 230 -3.62 15.88 -14.04
C LEU A 230 -3.97 16.29 -15.48
N GLU A 231 -4.46 17.51 -15.70
CA GLU A 231 -4.73 18.04 -17.05
C GLU A 231 -3.47 18.00 -17.92
N GLY A 232 -2.31 18.34 -17.34
CA GLY A 232 -1.00 18.19 -18.00
C GLY A 232 -0.69 16.75 -18.39
N VAL A 233 -0.78 15.81 -17.43
CA VAL A 233 -0.56 14.38 -17.68
C VAL A 233 -1.48 13.83 -18.77
N LEU A 234 -2.76 14.24 -18.79
CA LEU A 234 -3.73 13.79 -19.79
C LEU A 234 -3.59 14.47 -21.15
N SER A 235 -2.77 15.52 -21.26
CA SER A 235 -2.50 16.22 -22.52
C SER A 235 -1.29 15.66 -23.27
N MET A 236 -0.48 14.83 -22.60
CA MET A 236 0.68 14.19 -23.21
C MET A 236 0.25 13.15 -24.25
N PRO A 237 0.90 13.14 -25.43
CA PRO A 237 0.54 12.23 -26.52
C PRO A 237 0.85 10.77 -26.18
N ASP A 238 1.99 10.54 -25.55
CA ASP A 238 2.46 9.20 -25.16
C ASP A 238 2.13 8.91 -23.69
N ASP A 239 2.07 7.63 -23.34
CA ASP A 239 1.89 7.22 -21.95
C ASP A 239 3.18 7.39 -21.14
N ASP A 240 4.34 7.17 -21.75
CA ASP A 240 5.65 7.45 -21.16
C ASP A 240 6.01 8.93 -21.36
N PHE A 241 6.45 9.60 -20.29
CA PHE A 241 6.80 11.02 -20.34
C PHE A 241 7.88 11.38 -19.33
N GLU A 242 8.63 12.45 -19.63
CA GLU A 242 9.61 13.02 -18.71
C GLU A 242 8.97 14.08 -17.82
N LEU A 243 9.52 14.25 -16.62
CA LEU A 243 9.08 15.29 -15.69
C LEU A 243 9.21 16.71 -16.29
N ASP A 244 10.20 16.92 -17.15
CA ASP A 244 10.40 18.20 -17.85
C ASP A 244 9.30 18.46 -18.89
N ASP A 245 8.69 17.42 -19.46
CA ASP A 245 7.53 17.58 -20.33
C ASP A 245 6.31 18.08 -19.55
N LEU A 246 6.10 17.55 -18.34
CA LEU A 246 5.05 18.04 -17.43
C LEU A 246 5.26 19.52 -17.10
N TYR A 247 6.49 19.93 -16.82
CA TYR A 247 6.82 21.34 -16.56
C TYR A 247 6.50 22.22 -17.77
N ARG A 248 6.95 21.81 -18.96
CA ARG A 248 6.71 22.56 -20.21
C ARG A 248 5.22 22.81 -20.48
N VAL A 249 4.38 21.83 -20.18
CA VAL A 249 2.93 21.91 -20.40
C VAL A 249 2.22 22.71 -19.28
N CYS A 250 2.58 22.47 -18.02
CA CYS A 250 1.83 22.99 -16.88
C CYS A 250 2.28 24.39 -16.43
N GLU A 251 3.55 24.76 -16.59
CA GLU A 251 4.10 26.00 -16.04
C GLU A 251 3.38 27.28 -16.51
N PRO A 252 3.06 27.47 -17.80
CA PRO A 252 2.39 28.69 -18.24
C PRO A 252 1.07 28.93 -17.52
N THR A 253 0.22 27.90 -17.44
CA THR A 253 -1.07 27.95 -16.73
C THR A 253 -0.89 28.03 -15.22
N ALA A 254 0.13 27.38 -14.66
CA ALA A 254 0.38 27.39 -13.23
C ALA A 254 0.83 28.78 -12.73
N VAL A 255 1.67 29.49 -13.48
CA VAL A 255 2.10 30.85 -13.16
C VAL A 255 0.92 31.82 -13.24
N GLU A 256 0.04 31.65 -14.23
CA GLU A 256 -1.17 32.46 -14.37
C GLU A 256 -2.17 32.24 -13.22
N GLN A 257 -2.44 30.98 -12.85
CA GLN A 257 -3.42 30.64 -11.81
C GLN A 257 -2.91 30.82 -10.38
N TYR A 258 -1.60 30.72 -10.16
CA TYR A 258 -0.97 30.78 -8.84
C TYR A 258 0.23 31.75 -8.81
N PRO A 259 0.01 33.05 -9.07
CA PRO A 259 1.09 34.02 -9.24
C PRO A 259 1.97 34.21 -7.99
N ASP A 260 1.43 33.94 -6.79
CA ASP A 260 2.17 34.06 -5.53
C ASP A 260 3.12 32.88 -5.26
N ASN A 261 3.03 31.80 -6.05
CA ASN A 261 3.87 30.62 -5.86
C ASN A 261 5.19 30.73 -6.63
N HIS A 262 6.28 30.83 -5.87
CA HIS A 262 7.64 30.98 -6.43
C HIS A 262 8.36 29.64 -6.69
N ASN A 263 7.69 28.50 -6.41
CA ASN A 263 8.25 27.15 -6.50
C ASN A 263 7.34 26.21 -7.32
N VAL A 264 6.95 26.65 -8.52
CA VAL A 264 5.99 25.95 -9.40
C VAL A 264 6.40 24.50 -9.68
N GLN A 265 7.63 24.25 -10.11
CA GLN A 265 8.12 22.89 -10.43
C GLN A 265 8.10 21.94 -9.23
N ALA A 266 8.49 22.45 -8.06
CA ALA A 266 8.44 21.66 -6.82
C ALA A 266 6.98 21.29 -6.47
N LYS A 267 6.05 22.23 -6.66
CA LYS A 267 4.63 21.98 -6.42
C LYS A 267 4.03 20.98 -7.41
N LEU A 268 4.36 21.09 -8.70
CA LEU A 268 3.97 20.13 -9.73
C LEU A 268 4.52 18.72 -9.42
N ARG A 269 5.79 18.61 -9.01
CA ARG A 269 6.40 17.34 -8.61
C ARG A 269 5.67 16.73 -7.41
N GLN A 270 5.32 17.53 -6.41
CA GLN A 270 4.51 17.09 -5.28
C GLN A 270 3.14 16.57 -5.72
N GLN A 271 2.46 17.27 -6.63
CA GLN A 271 1.16 16.79 -7.13
C GLN A 271 1.29 15.52 -7.97
N LEU A 272 2.37 15.37 -8.73
CA LEU A 272 2.63 14.16 -9.49
C LEU A 272 2.85 12.95 -8.57
N GLN A 273 3.52 13.12 -7.43
CA GLN A 273 3.61 12.09 -6.39
C GLN A 273 2.23 11.71 -5.81
N LEU A 274 1.32 12.67 -5.65
CA LEU A 274 -0.06 12.38 -5.24
C LEU A 274 -0.81 11.59 -6.31
N LEU A 275 -0.70 11.98 -7.59
CA LEU A 275 -1.30 11.24 -8.70
C LEU A 275 -0.73 9.82 -8.82
N ARG A 276 0.55 9.63 -8.46
CA ARG A 276 1.19 8.30 -8.37
C ARG A 276 0.56 7.46 -7.25
N ASN A 277 0.34 8.03 -6.07
CA ASN A 277 -0.31 7.31 -4.96
C ASN A 277 -1.77 6.92 -5.29
N LEU A 278 -2.42 7.65 -6.19
CA LEU A 278 -3.73 7.33 -6.74
C LEU A 278 -3.67 6.32 -7.91
N GLY A 279 -2.48 5.90 -8.31
CA GLY A 279 -2.27 4.95 -9.40
C GLY A 279 -2.64 5.48 -10.78
N ILE A 280 -2.64 6.80 -10.98
CA ILE A 280 -2.88 7.47 -12.28
C ILE A 280 -1.58 7.55 -13.12
N VAL A 281 -0.45 7.62 -12.42
CA VAL A 281 0.89 7.54 -13.01
C VAL A 281 1.73 6.56 -12.20
N GLU A 282 2.77 6.00 -12.81
CA GLU A 282 3.78 5.18 -12.17
C GLU A 282 5.16 5.81 -12.33
N PHE A 283 6.01 5.62 -11.33
CA PHE A 283 7.42 6.00 -11.41
C PHE A 283 8.19 4.88 -12.10
N VAL A 284 8.86 5.19 -13.20
CA VAL A 284 9.65 4.21 -13.97
C VAL A 284 11.12 4.30 -13.60
N ALA A 285 11.67 5.51 -13.64
CA ALA A 285 13.05 5.82 -13.33
C ALA A 285 13.18 7.29 -12.91
N PRO A 286 14.32 7.76 -12.36
CA PRO A 286 14.49 9.16 -12.00
C PRO A 286 14.10 10.10 -13.15
N GLY A 287 13.11 10.96 -12.91
CA GLY A 287 12.58 11.92 -13.89
C GLY A 287 11.63 11.32 -14.95
N ASN A 288 11.40 10.00 -14.96
CA ASN A 288 10.61 9.30 -15.95
C ASN A 288 9.36 8.68 -15.32
N TYR A 289 8.21 8.95 -15.94
CA TYR A 289 6.91 8.52 -15.47
C TYR A 289 6.12 7.89 -16.60
N LYS A 290 5.14 7.07 -16.22
CA LYS A 290 4.20 6.50 -17.18
C LYS A 290 2.77 6.67 -16.69
N ARG A 291 1.88 7.08 -17.59
CA ARG A 291 0.44 7.12 -17.37
C ARG A 291 -0.10 5.70 -17.38
N THR A 292 -0.92 5.37 -16.38
CA THR A 292 -1.44 4.00 -16.15
C THR A 292 -2.89 3.83 -16.60
N LEU A 293 -3.55 4.94 -16.96
CA LEU A 293 -4.92 4.99 -17.46
C LEU A 293 -4.89 5.38 -18.94
N ASN A 294 -5.38 4.49 -19.80
CA ASN A 294 -5.43 4.72 -21.24
C ASN A 294 -6.47 5.79 -21.60
N LEU A 295 -6.15 6.63 -22.59
CA LEU A 295 -7.05 7.63 -23.16
C LEU A 295 -7.99 7.05 -24.22
#